data_AF-A0A946VNX3-F1
#
_entry.id   AF-A0A946VNX3-F1
#
_cell.length_a   1.000
_cell.length_b   1.000
_cell.length_c   1.000
_cell.angle_alpha   90.00
_cell.angle_beta   90.00
_cell.angle_gamma   90.00
#
_symmetry.space_group_name_H-M   'P 1'
#
loop_
_entity.id
_entity.type
_entity.pdbx_description
1 polymer ?
#
loop_
_entity_poly.entity_id
_entity_poly.type
_entity_poly.pdbx_seq_one_letter_code
_entity_poly.pdbx_strand_id
1 'polypeptide(L)'
;GGPGVTVSDEINANALGLDLMPAVLADGSFNPVLQISDRKDLEKLILIPLYRTMNISSNAEVTQRQNEIDERLRAMTVKQVYENFGYRYTERFPTRPIGRGTVGLANSGPNENGPEFFIAVSQAQWLNGRYTVIGRVVEGMEVVDRINQLPLERTPGSRGTLIYQIREI
;
A
#
# COMPACT_ATOMS: atom_id res chain seq x y z
N GLY A 1 -13.90 16.07 0.31
CA GLY A 1 -13.05 15.86 -0.87
C GLY A 1 -12.94 17.16 -1.63
N GLY A 2 -11.72 17.71 -1.73
CA GLY A 2 -11.41 18.81 -2.65
C GLY A 2 -11.35 18.32 -4.11
N PRO A 3 -11.25 19.24 -5.08
CA PRO A 3 -11.55 18.97 -6.49
C PRO A 3 -10.54 18.03 -7.14
N GLY A 4 -11.02 16.90 -7.69
CA GLY A 4 -10.66 16.26 -8.97
C GLY A 4 -9.20 15.99 -9.37
N VAL A 5 -8.20 16.43 -8.64
CA VAL A 5 -6.79 16.25 -8.97
C VAL A 5 -6.28 15.04 -8.21
N THR A 6 -6.15 13.92 -8.92
CA THR A 6 -5.42 12.76 -8.43
C THR A 6 -3.94 12.93 -8.76
N VAL A 7 -3.08 12.63 -7.79
CA VAL A 7 -1.63 12.57 -8.01
C VAL A 7 -1.25 11.12 -8.31
N SER A 8 -0.43 10.90 -9.32
CA SER A 8 0.08 9.56 -9.65
C SER A 8 0.95 9.00 -8.53
N ASP A 9 1.02 7.68 -8.42
CA ASP A 9 1.96 7.05 -7.48
C ASP A 9 3.41 7.38 -7.87
N GLU A 10 4.21 7.82 -6.89
CA GLU A 10 5.65 8.02 -7.05
C GLU A 10 6.40 7.05 -6.13
N ILE A 11 6.28 5.77 -6.47
CA ILE A 11 6.83 4.65 -5.69
C ILE A 11 7.81 3.85 -6.54
N ASN A 12 9.01 3.64 -6.01
CA ASN A 12 10.02 2.74 -6.54
C ASN A 12 9.99 1.43 -5.75
N ALA A 13 9.27 0.45 -6.29
CA ALA A 13 9.14 -0.87 -5.69
C ALA A 13 10.46 -1.64 -5.59
N ASN A 14 11.39 -1.43 -6.53
CA ASN A 14 12.69 -2.11 -6.53
C ASN A 14 13.59 -1.56 -5.41
N ALA A 15 13.56 -0.24 -5.17
CA ALA A 15 14.25 0.38 -4.04
C ALA A 15 13.75 -0.14 -2.68
N LEU A 16 12.51 -0.63 -2.63
CA LEU A 16 11.90 -1.30 -1.48
C LEU A 16 12.15 -2.82 -1.47
N GLY A 17 12.80 -3.37 -2.49
CA GLY A 17 13.09 -4.79 -2.67
C GLY A 17 11.90 -5.66 -3.03
N LEU A 18 10.75 -5.07 -3.40
CA LEU A 18 9.49 -5.82 -3.61
C LEU A 18 9.54 -6.73 -4.83
N ASP A 19 10.43 -6.44 -5.78
CA ASP A 19 10.72 -7.24 -6.96
C ASP A 19 11.49 -8.53 -6.63
N LEU A 20 12.15 -8.59 -5.48
CA LEU A 20 12.89 -9.77 -5.02
C LEU A 20 12.14 -10.54 -3.92
N MET A 21 11.13 -9.93 -3.31
CA MET A 21 10.31 -10.57 -2.28
C MET A 21 9.30 -11.53 -2.93
N PRO A 22 9.35 -12.84 -2.64
CA PRO A 22 8.35 -13.77 -3.15
C PRO A 22 6.99 -13.48 -2.50
N ALA A 23 5.90 -13.63 -3.27
CA ALA A 23 4.53 -13.47 -2.79
C ALA A 23 4.10 -14.64 -1.90
N VAL A 24 4.54 -15.86 -2.23
CA VAL A 24 4.39 -17.08 -1.44
C VAL A 24 5.77 -17.51 -0.94
N LEU A 25 5.91 -17.66 0.37
CA LEU A 25 7.14 -18.08 1.02
C LEU A 25 7.37 -19.59 0.85
N ALA A 26 8.58 -20.05 1.18
CA ALA A 26 8.97 -21.45 1.04
C ALA A 26 8.12 -22.41 1.88
N ASP A 27 7.57 -21.94 3.00
CA ASP A 27 6.66 -22.70 3.87
C ASP A 27 5.19 -22.69 3.37
N GLY A 28 4.92 -22.03 2.23
CA GLY A 28 3.58 -21.90 1.66
C GLY A 28 2.74 -20.75 2.22
N SER A 29 3.25 -20.01 3.21
CA SER A 29 2.58 -18.82 3.72
C SER A 29 2.71 -17.63 2.76
N PHE A 30 1.81 -16.66 2.84
CA PHE A 30 1.95 -15.42 2.06
C PHE A 30 2.92 -14.46 2.71
N ASN A 31 3.62 -13.68 1.90
CA ASN A 31 4.52 -12.65 2.39
C ASN A 31 3.76 -11.65 3.29
N PRO A 32 4.22 -11.39 4.54
CA PRO A 32 3.52 -10.53 5.49
C PRO A 32 3.26 -9.10 4.99
N VAL A 33 4.05 -8.59 4.04
CA VAL A 33 3.82 -7.27 3.41
C VAL A 33 2.48 -7.22 2.68
N LEU A 34 1.99 -8.35 2.16
CA LEU A 34 0.71 -8.43 1.46
C LEU A 34 -0.50 -8.33 2.40
N GLN A 35 -0.31 -8.51 3.72
CA GLN A 35 -1.36 -8.40 4.74
C GLN A 35 -2.60 -9.28 4.47
N ILE A 36 -2.40 -10.45 3.87
CA ILE A 36 -3.48 -11.41 3.60
C ILE A 36 -3.89 -12.07 4.92
N SER A 37 -5.04 -11.66 5.44
CA SER A 37 -5.55 -12.15 6.74
C SER A 37 -6.67 -13.18 6.57
N ASP A 38 -7.40 -13.10 5.46
CA ASP A 38 -8.49 -14.01 5.17
C ASP A 38 -8.60 -14.35 3.66
N ARG A 39 -9.58 -15.19 3.33
CA ARG A 39 -9.86 -15.60 1.96
C ARG A 39 -10.26 -14.42 1.06
N LYS A 40 -10.94 -13.41 1.59
CA LYS A 40 -11.41 -12.25 0.83
C LYS A 40 -10.23 -11.37 0.43
N ASP A 41 -9.25 -11.20 1.32
CA ASP A 41 -8.00 -10.52 1.00
C ASP A 41 -7.24 -11.26 -0.10
N LEU A 42 -7.12 -12.59 0.02
CA LEU A 42 -6.48 -13.44 -0.99
C LEU A 42 -7.16 -13.30 -2.36
N GLU A 43 -8.49 -13.41 -2.39
CA GLU A 43 -9.26 -13.32 -3.62
C GLU A 43 -9.09 -11.95 -4.29
N LYS A 44 -9.22 -10.86 -3.52
CA LYS A 44 -9.15 -9.50 -4.06
C LYS A 44 -7.76 -9.08 -4.48
N LEU A 45 -6.75 -9.39 -3.66
CA LEU A 45 -5.39 -8.89 -3.86
C LEU A 45 -4.61 -9.73 -4.85
N ILE A 46 -4.84 -11.05 -4.87
CA ILE A 46 -4.04 -11.97 -5.68
C ILE A 46 -4.90 -12.65 -6.76
N LEU A 47 -5.91 -13.43 -6.36
CA LEU A 47 -6.52 -14.39 -7.30
C LEU A 47 -7.28 -13.69 -8.44
N ILE A 48 -8.13 -12.71 -8.13
CA ILE A 48 -8.89 -11.97 -9.16
C ILE A 48 -7.94 -11.24 -10.11
N PRO A 49 -6.93 -10.47 -9.64
CA PRO A 49 -5.92 -9.89 -10.53
C PRO A 49 -5.16 -10.92 -11.36
N LEU A 50 -4.71 -12.02 -10.74
CA LEU A 50 -3.99 -13.09 -11.42
C LEU A 50 -4.82 -13.70 -12.56
N TYR A 51 -6.07 -14.09 -12.27
CA TYR A 51 -6.99 -14.63 -13.27
C TYR A 51 -7.19 -13.67 -14.43
N ARG A 52 -7.34 -12.37 -14.14
CA ARG A 52 -7.41 -11.33 -15.18
C ARG A 52 -6.17 -11.32 -16.06
N THR A 53 -4.97 -11.37 -15.49
CA THR A 53 -3.72 -11.41 -16.27
C THR A 53 -3.56 -12.70 -17.10
N MET A 54 -4.16 -13.80 -16.65
CA MET A 54 -4.16 -15.08 -17.33
C MET A 54 -5.34 -15.26 -18.31
N ASN A 55 -6.20 -14.25 -18.45
CA ASN A 55 -7.46 -14.31 -19.20
C ASN A 55 -8.38 -15.47 -18.79
N ILE A 56 -8.42 -15.78 -17.49
CA ILE A 56 -9.32 -16.78 -16.90
C ILE A 56 -10.62 -16.10 -16.50
N SER A 57 -11.74 -16.62 -16.99
CA SER A 57 -13.07 -16.01 -16.85
C SER A 57 -14.13 -16.95 -16.25
N SER A 58 -13.80 -18.24 -16.07
CA SER A 58 -14.73 -19.24 -15.54
C SER A 58 -14.07 -20.23 -14.56
N ASN A 59 -14.89 -20.82 -13.69
CA ASN A 59 -14.42 -21.87 -12.75
C ASN A 59 -13.93 -23.14 -13.45
N ALA A 60 -14.44 -23.42 -14.65
CA ALA A 60 -13.97 -24.54 -15.46
C ALA A 60 -12.53 -24.31 -15.92
N GLU A 61 -12.19 -23.09 -16.36
CA GLU A 61 -10.83 -22.70 -16.71
C GLU A 61 -9.89 -22.71 -15.50
N VAL A 62 -10.36 -22.28 -14.32
CA VAL A 62 -9.59 -22.38 -13.07
C VAL A 62 -9.21 -23.83 -12.82
N THR A 63 -10.17 -24.76 -12.91
CA THR A 63 -9.90 -26.20 -12.72
C THR A 63 -8.93 -26.74 -13.78
N GLN A 64 -9.14 -26.39 -15.04
CA GLN A 64 -8.32 -26.86 -16.16
C GLN A 64 -6.87 -26.36 -16.08
N ARG A 65 -6.66 -25.14 -15.55
CA ARG A 65 -5.36 -24.46 -15.50
C ARG A 65 -4.79 -24.38 -14.09
N GLN A 66 -5.27 -25.22 -13.17
CA GLN A 66 -4.87 -25.20 -11.76
C GLN A 66 -3.34 -25.25 -11.58
N ASN A 67 -2.65 -26.13 -12.32
CA ASN A 67 -1.19 -26.23 -12.24
C ASN A 67 -0.49 -24.94 -12.69
N GLU A 68 -0.98 -24.31 -13.77
CA GLU A 68 -0.42 -23.05 -14.28
C GLU A 68 -0.64 -21.90 -13.29
N ILE A 69 -1.82 -21.85 -12.65
CA ILE A 69 -2.14 -20.89 -11.59
C ILE A 69 -1.18 -21.07 -10.42
N ASP A 70 -0.97 -22.32 -9.97
CA ASP A 70 -0.11 -22.64 -8.84
C ASP A 70 1.37 -22.31 -9.12
N GLU A 71 1.86 -22.64 -10.32
CA GLU A 71 3.21 -22.28 -10.77
C GLU A 71 3.38 -20.77 -10.82
N ARG A 72 2.40 -20.04 -11.37
CA ARG A 72 2.44 -18.59 -11.47
C ARG A 72 2.42 -17.94 -10.09
N LEU A 73 1.54 -18.40 -9.20
CA LEU A 73 1.43 -17.90 -7.84
C LEU A 73 2.73 -18.07 -7.05
N ARG A 74 3.40 -19.23 -7.20
CA ARG A 74 4.69 -19.50 -6.56
C ARG A 74 5.84 -18.68 -7.14
N ALA A 75 5.78 -18.34 -8.42
CA ALA A 75 6.80 -17.54 -9.08
C ALA A 75 6.61 -16.02 -8.89
N MET A 76 5.45 -15.59 -8.38
CA MET A 76 5.14 -14.17 -8.24
C MET A 76 5.94 -13.49 -7.12
N THR A 77 6.31 -12.24 -7.37
CA THR A 77 6.90 -11.35 -6.37
C THR A 77 5.85 -10.41 -5.78
N VAL A 78 6.14 -9.79 -4.64
CA VAL A 78 5.26 -8.79 -4.02
C VAL A 78 4.99 -7.63 -4.98
N LYS A 79 6.00 -7.18 -5.72
CA LYS A 79 5.85 -6.16 -6.77
C LYS A 79 4.82 -6.59 -7.82
N GLN A 80 4.93 -7.81 -8.34
CA GLN A 80 4.00 -8.32 -9.36
C GLN A 80 2.58 -8.48 -8.83
N VAL A 81 2.39 -8.85 -7.55
CA VAL A 81 1.06 -8.85 -6.92
C VAL A 81 0.43 -7.46 -7.00
N TYR A 82 1.18 -6.42 -6.59
CA TYR A 82 0.67 -5.06 -6.61
C TYR A 82 0.48 -4.49 -8.02
N GLU A 83 1.36 -4.81 -8.97
CA GLU A 83 1.19 -4.43 -10.39
C GLU A 83 -0.06 -5.06 -10.99
N ASN A 84 -0.30 -6.36 -10.74
CA ASN A 84 -1.52 -7.04 -11.19
C ASN A 84 -2.77 -6.40 -10.56
N PHE A 85 -2.68 -6.00 -9.29
CA PHE A 85 -3.76 -5.30 -8.59
C PHE A 85 -4.06 -3.91 -9.17
N GLY A 86 -3.05 -3.25 -9.77
CA GLY A 86 -3.20 -2.00 -10.52
C GLY A 86 -2.19 -0.91 -10.16
N TYR A 87 -1.28 -1.16 -9.22
CA TYR A 87 -0.21 -0.20 -8.90
C TYR A 87 0.74 -0.03 -10.08
N ARG A 88 1.27 1.18 -10.22
CA ARG A 88 2.28 1.51 -11.22
C ARG A 88 3.48 2.09 -10.50
N TYR A 89 4.64 1.54 -10.81
CA TYR A 89 5.89 1.94 -10.18
C TYR A 89 6.77 2.75 -11.12
N THR A 90 7.60 3.59 -10.53
CA THR A 90 8.58 4.43 -11.22
C THR A 90 9.95 4.20 -10.61
N GLU A 91 11.00 4.31 -11.42
CA GLU A 91 12.38 4.20 -10.94
C GLU A 91 13.07 5.57 -10.82
N ARG A 92 12.31 6.67 -11.02
CA ARG A 92 12.83 8.04 -11.06
C ARG A 92 13.60 8.42 -9.79
N PHE A 93 13.06 8.08 -8.62
CA PHE A 93 13.71 8.34 -7.33
C PHE A 93 13.61 7.09 -6.43
N PRO A 94 14.60 6.86 -5.56
CA PRO A 94 14.51 5.76 -4.60
C PRO A 94 13.47 6.07 -3.52
N THR A 95 12.49 5.17 -3.35
CA THR A 95 11.52 5.23 -2.25
C THR A 95 12.12 4.62 -1.00
N ARG A 96 11.89 5.26 0.16
CA ARG A 96 12.30 4.74 1.46
C ARG A 96 11.16 3.95 2.13
N PRO A 97 11.46 2.89 2.91
CA PRO A 97 10.46 2.20 3.71
C PRO A 97 9.71 3.15 4.64
N ILE A 98 8.41 2.90 4.82
CA ILE A 98 7.56 3.67 5.71
C ILE A 98 7.85 3.26 7.16
N GLY A 99 8.42 4.22 7.90
CA GLY A 99 8.75 4.07 9.31
C GLY A 99 8.31 5.29 10.11
N ARG A 100 8.64 5.30 11.40
CA ARG A 100 8.28 6.41 12.29
C ARG A 100 8.78 7.75 11.72
N GLY A 101 7.89 8.73 11.64
CA GLY A 101 8.13 10.06 11.10
C GLY A 101 7.98 10.18 9.59
N THR A 102 7.75 9.10 8.85
CA THR A 102 7.48 9.17 7.41
C THR A 102 6.16 9.90 7.16
N VAL A 103 6.16 10.83 6.21
CA VAL A 103 4.97 11.53 5.70
C VAL A 103 4.61 10.92 4.34
N GLY A 104 3.40 10.39 4.22
CA GLY A 104 2.90 9.76 2.99
C GLY A 104 1.52 10.24 2.60
N LEU A 105 1.19 10.15 1.31
CA LEU A 105 -0.15 10.45 0.80
C LEU A 105 -1.09 9.30 1.16
N ALA A 106 -2.28 9.63 1.62
CA ALA A 106 -3.37 8.66 1.75
C ALA A 106 -4.03 8.45 0.38
N ASN A 107 -4.46 7.22 0.12
CA ASN A 107 -5.17 6.84 -1.11
C ASN A 107 -6.25 5.80 -0.82
N SER A 108 -7.18 5.67 -1.77
CA SER A 108 -8.24 4.64 -1.75
C SER A 108 -7.88 3.41 -2.60
N GLY A 109 -6.70 3.41 -3.21
CA GLY A 109 -6.24 2.39 -4.13
C GLY A 109 -5.14 2.91 -5.06
N PRO A 110 -4.71 2.07 -6.02
CA PRO A 110 -3.69 2.43 -6.99
C PRO A 110 -3.99 3.74 -7.73
N ASN A 111 -3.03 4.66 -7.76
CA ASN A 111 -3.13 5.96 -8.46
C ASN A 111 -4.32 6.85 -8.02
N GLU A 112 -4.86 6.65 -6.83
CA GLU A 112 -5.94 7.45 -6.25
C GLU A 112 -5.45 8.33 -5.08
N ASN A 113 -4.29 8.97 -5.23
CA ASN A 113 -3.78 9.87 -4.19
C ASN A 113 -4.55 11.19 -4.20
N GLY A 114 -5.17 11.51 -3.07
CA GLY A 114 -5.83 12.79 -2.81
C GLY A 114 -4.93 13.78 -2.05
N PRO A 115 -5.49 14.90 -1.56
CA PRO A 115 -4.78 15.84 -0.70
C PRO A 115 -4.57 15.31 0.72
N GLU A 116 -5.24 14.22 1.12
CA GLU A 116 -5.07 13.61 2.43
C GLU A 116 -3.67 12.99 2.58
N PHE A 117 -3.06 13.15 3.76
CA PHE A 117 -1.76 12.57 4.09
C PHE A 117 -1.78 11.95 5.49
N PHE A 118 -0.78 11.14 5.79
CA PHE A 118 -0.54 10.58 7.12
C PHE A 118 0.90 10.81 7.57
N ILE A 119 1.12 10.74 8.89
CA ILE A 119 2.44 10.66 9.51
C ILE A 119 2.50 9.33 10.26
N ALA A 120 3.45 8.47 9.89
CA ALA A 120 3.63 7.20 10.56
C ALA A 120 4.20 7.39 11.97
N VAL A 121 3.52 6.86 12.99
CA VAL A 121 3.96 6.96 14.40
C VAL A 121 4.83 5.79 14.84
N SER A 122 4.90 4.73 14.04
CA SER A 122 5.69 3.52 14.28
C SER A 122 6.22 2.96 12.94
N GLN A 123 6.97 1.85 13.00
CA GLN A 123 7.34 1.11 11.80
C GLN A 123 6.07 0.55 11.13
N ALA A 124 5.91 0.79 9.82
CA ALA A 124 4.71 0.43 9.08
C ALA A 124 5.05 -0.14 7.69
N GLN A 125 5.94 -1.14 7.67
CA GLN A 125 6.44 -1.74 6.42
C GLN A 125 5.34 -2.39 5.57
N TRP A 126 4.19 -2.75 6.16
CA TRP A 126 3.03 -3.25 5.43
C TRP A 126 2.35 -2.21 4.53
N LEU A 127 2.74 -0.93 4.64
CA LEU A 127 2.32 0.14 3.75
C LEU A 127 3.26 0.31 2.54
N ASN A 128 4.44 -0.34 2.56
CA ASN A 128 5.43 -0.21 1.48
C ASN A 128 4.84 -0.71 0.14
N GLY A 129 5.17 0.01 -0.94
CA GLY A 129 4.65 -0.33 -2.27
C GLY A 129 3.23 0.14 -2.53
N ARG A 130 2.51 0.67 -1.54
CA ARG A 130 1.09 1.04 -1.67
C ARG A 130 0.80 2.52 -1.45
N TYR A 131 1.73 3.25 -0.85
CA TYR A 131 1.57 4.67 -0.52
C TYR A 131 2.81 5.46 -0.93
N THR A 132 2.57 6.63 -1.54
CA THR A 132 3.63 7.54 -1.97
C THR A 132 4.21 8.28 -0.77
N VAL A 133 5.52 8.17 -0.56
CA VAL A 133 6.25 8.90 0.49
C VAL A 133 6.65 10.27 -0.04
N ILE A 134 6.21 11.33 0.64
CA ILE A 134 6.46 12.73 0.24
C ILE A 134 7.43 13.46 1.16
N GLY A 135 7.78 12.88 2.31
CA GLY A 135 8.72 13.50 3.23
C GLY A 135 8.90 12.75 4.53
N ARG A 136 9.56 13.42 5.47
CA ARG A 136 9.71 12.95 6.85
C ARG A 136 9.65 14.14 7.80
N VAL A 137 9.12 13.90 9.00
CA VAL A 137 9.21 14.83 10.11
C VAL A 137 10.68 14.94 10.53
N VAL A 138 11.22 16.16 10.49
CA VAL A 138 12.59 16.45 10.94
C VAL A 138 12.64 16.95 12.38
N GLU A 139 11.59 17.66 12.81
CA GLU A 139 11.40 18.21 14.16
C GLU A 139 9.90 18.19 14.51
N GLY A 140 9.55 18.14 15.79
CA GLY A 140 8.15 18.19 16.23
C GLY A 140 7.43 16.83 16.32
N MET A 141 8.16 15.71 16.34
CA MET A 141 7.54 14.37 16.51
C MET A 141 6.77 14.23 17.82
N GLU A 142 7.15 14.95 18.86
CA GLU A 142 6.41 15.01 20.14
C GLU A 142 5.04 15.67 20.00
N VAL A 143 4.83 16.54 19.00
CA VAL A 143 3.50 17.05 18.65
C VAL A 143 2.65 15.95 18.02
N VAL A 144 3.23 15.19 17.09
CA VAL A 144 2.57 14.05 16.43
C VAL A 144 2.17 12.99 17.46
N ASP A 145 3.06 12.67 18.40
CA ASP A 145 2.77 11.70 19.46
C ASP A 145 1.62 12.17 20.37
N ARG A 146 1.60 13.46 20.74
CA ARG A 146 0.50 14.03 21.53
C ARG A 146 -0.83 13.92 20.82
N ILE A 147 -0.88 14.19 19.51
CA ILE A 147 -2.09 14.03 18.70
C ILE A 147 -2.54 12.56 18.69
N ASN A 148 -1.61 11.62 18.51
CA ASN A 148 -1.91 10.19 18.48
C ASN A 148 -2.45 9.62 19.81
N GLN A 149 -2.16 10.28 20.94
CA GLN A 149 -2.65 9.89 22.26
C GLN A 149 -4.03 10.47 22.61
N LEU A 150 -4.57 11.37 21.78
CA LEU A 150 -5.89 11.94 22.03
C LEU A 150 -6.98 10.87 21.88
N PRO A 151 -8.00 10.87 22.76
CA PRO A 151 -9.15 9.99 22.60
C PRO A 151 -9.83 10.19 21.25
N LEU A 152 -10.15 9.08 20.57
CA LEU A 152 -10.93 9.12 19.34
C LEU A 152 -12.41 9.34 19.66
N GLU A 153 -12.85 10.60 19.61
CA GLU A 153 -14.27 10.93 19.66
C GLU A 153 -14.88 10.83 18.26
N ARG A 154 -15.77 9.84 18.06
CA ARG A 154 -16.48 9.64 16.79
C ARG A 154 -17.81 10.41 16.70
N THR A 155 -18.02 11.35 17.61
CA THR A 155 -19.26 12.14 17.66
C THR A 155 -19.18 13.26 16.63
N PRO A 156 -20.17 13.40 15.74
CA PRO A 156 -20.26 14.53 14.82
C PRO A 156 -20.20 15.86 15.59
N GLY A 157 -19.28 16.76 15.23
CA GLY A 157 -19.11 18.07 15.87
C GLY A 157 -18.11 18.11 17.05
N SER A 158 -17.44 17.00 17.36
CA SER A 158 -16.29 16.99 18.29
C SER A 158 -15.14 17.88 17.78
N ARG A 159 -14.39 18.49 18.70
CA ARG A 159 -13.24 19.36 18.37
C ARG A 159 -12.11 18.50 17.79
N GLY A 160 -11.83 18.68 16.49
CA GLY A 160 -10.68 18.05 15.83
C GLY A 160 -9.37 18.78 16.07
N THR A 161 -8.26 18.14 15.72
CA THR A 161 -6.96 18.82 15.59
C THR A 161 -6.95 19.65 14.32
N LEU A 162 -6.66 20.95 14.42
CA LEU A 162 -6.62 21.87 13.29
C LEU A 162 -5.18 22.17 12.89
N ILE A 163 -4.89 22.04 11.59
CA ILE A 163 -3.67 22.62 11.01
C ILE A 163 -3.93 24.12 10.87
N TYR A 164 -3.43 24.90 11.81
CA TYR A 164 -3.63 26.36 11.82
C TYR A 164 -2.90 27.06 10.68
N GLN A 165 -1.70 26.57 10.35
CA GLN A 165 -0.88 27.16 9.31
C GLN A 165 0.09 26.16 8.68
N ILE A 166 0.33 26.32 7.38
CA ILE A 166 1.40 25.65 6.63
C ILE A 166 2.27 26.77 6.03
N ARG A 167 3.59 26.66 6.16
CA ARG A 167 4.55 27.60 5.56
C ARG A 167 5.65 26.81 4.85
N GLU A 168 6.11 27.32 3.73
CA GLU A 168 7.39 26.95 3.15
C GLU A 168 8.50 27.69 3.91
N ILE A 169 9.56 26.97 4.31
CA ILE A 169 10.67 27.49 5.12
C ILE A 169 11.93 27.47 4.28
#